data_AF-A0A0F8ZLR3-F1
#
_entry.id   AF-A0A0F8ZLR3-F1
#
_cell.length_a   1.000
_cell.length_b   1.000
_cell.length_c   1.000
_cell.angle_alpha   90.00
_cell.angle_beta   90.00
_cell.angle_gamma   90.00
#
_symmetry.space_group_name_H-M   'P 1'
#
loop_
_entity.id
_entity.type
_entity.pdbx_description
1 polymer ?
#
loop_
_entity_poly.entity_id
_entity_poly.type
_entity_poly.pdbx_seq_one_letter_code
_entity_poly.pdbx_strand_id
1 'polypeptide(L)'
;MQIPPAIESILDPEHTNLAGAMRLAQASFPEDAAKRIVIVSDGNENLGDALKQAQAVSGSGLGIDVVPVRYSTRSEVVVERLTMPSDVRRGQRFDMKVVVSNTTAADPGDENAGEITGTLVVSQLTGDEPIEISRAQVTLPPGKKVFTVPQEIDDSSFYTYEARFIPDRPEDDAMPQNNRATAFTHVRGKGRVLLIEDFEYSENRPTGEHAALVRALERSGLDVEIRTSDQAFSSLEELQQFDTVLLANVPREHFTDRQMEMLVSNTQYMGAGLVMLGGPNSCGAGGWANT
;
A
#
# COMPACT_ATOMS: atom_id res chain seq x y z
N MET A 1 48.33 17.04 -22.05
CA MET A 1 48.21 15.78 -21.32
C MET A 1 46.92 15.13 -21.81
N GLN A 2 47.01 14.26 -22.81
CA GLN A 2 45.86 13.53 -23.33
C GLN A 2 45.57 12.38 -22.37
N ILE A 3 44.39 12.40 -21.75
CA ILE A 3 43.88 11.27 -20.98
C ILE A 3 43.57 10.16 -22.02
N PRO A 4 44.10 8.94 -21.86
CA PRO A 4 43.78 7.83 -22.77
C PRO A 4 42.27 7.54 -22.76
N PRO A 5 41.72 6.87 -23.80
CA PRO A 5 40.31 6.50 -23.83
C PRO A 5 39.95 5.72 -22.56
N ALA A 6 38.81 6.08 -21.96
CA ALA A 6 38.37 5.55 -20.67
C ALA A 6 38.35 4.02 -20.70
N ILE A 7 39.07 3.39 -19.76
CA ILE A 7 38.91 1.97 -19.47
C ILE A 7 37.57 1.86 -18.73
N GLU A 8 36.52 1.53 -19.47
CA GLU A 8 35.22 1.22 -18.88
C GLU A 8 35.23 -0.24 -18.42
N SER A 9 35.24 -0.46 -17.11
CA SER A 9 34.92 -1.76 -16.54
C SER A 9 33.41 -1.89 -16.36
N ILE A 10 32.84 -3.04 -16.67
CA ILE A 10 31.49 -3.38 -16.25
C ILE A 10 31.49 -3.40 -14.71
N LEU A 11 30.71 -2.51 -14.10
CA LEU A 11 30.61 -2.38 -12.65
C LEU A 11 29.58 -3.37 -12.11
N ASP A 12 29.96 -4.12 -11.08
CA ASP A 12 29.05 -4.93 -10.28
C ASP A 12 28.60 -4.09 -9.07
N PRO A 13 27.31 -3.74 -8.94
CA PRO A 13 26.83 -2.91 -7.83
C PRO A 13 26.75 -3.65 -6.50
N GLU A 14 26.82 -4.99 -6.46
CA GLU A 14 26.64 -5.79 -5.24
C GLU A 14 27.93 -5.89 -4.41
N HIS A 15 29.08 -5.64 -5.03
CA HIS A 15 30.39 -5.88 -4.41
C HIS A 15 31.36 -4.72 -4.61
N THR A 16 32.06 -4.37 -3.53
CA THR A 16 33.22 -3.47 -3.56
C THR A 16 34.48 -4.31 -3.39
N ASN A 17 35.32 -4.36 -4.44
CA ASN A 17 36.57 -5.13 -4.48
C ASN A 17 37.78 -4.24 -4.81
N LEU A 18 38.31 -3.60 -3.77
CA LEU A 18 39.45 -2.67 -3.88
C LEU A 18 40.75 -3.41 -4.21
N ALA A 19 40.94 -4.63 -3.69
CA ALA A 19 42.08 -5.48 -4.03
C ALA A 19 42.14 -5.82 -5.52
N GLY A 20 41.00 -6.19 -6.11
CA GLY A 20 40.86 -6.45 -7.54
C GLY A 20 41.16 -5.19 -8.37
N ALA A 21 40.57 -4.05 -7.98
CA ALA A 21 40.82 -2.77 -8.63
C ALA A 21 42.31 -2.37 -8.60
N MET A 22 42.99 -2.57 -7.47
CA MET A 22 44.44 -2.30 -7.36
C MET A 22 45.29 -3.22 -8.24
N ARG A 23 44.94 -4.51 -8.37
CA ARG A 23 45.64 -5.42 -9.30
C ARG A 23 45.45 -5.01 -10.75
N LEU A 24 44.22 -4.63 -11.12
CA LEU A 24 43.92 -4.15 -12.46
C LEU A 24 44.72 -2.88 -12.78
N ALA A 25 44.69 -1.90 -11.87
CA ALA A 25 45.46 -0.67 -12.02
C ALA A 25 46.97 -0.94 -12.17
N GLN A 26 47.52 -1.89 -11.40
CA GLN A 26 48.93 -2.30 -11.52
C GLN A 26 49.25 -2.89 -12.91
N ALA A 27 48.35 -3.71 -13.46
CA ALA A 27 48.50 -4.31 -14.78
C ALA A 27 48.28 -3.31 -15.93
N SER A 28 47.59 -2.20 -15.69
CA SER A 28 47.27 -1.18 -16.70
C SER A 28 48.30 -0.06 -16.83
N PHE A 29 49.35 -0.02 -16.00
CA PHE A 29 50.35 1.05 -16.08
C PHE A 29 51.16 0.99 -17.39
N PRO A 30 51.30 2.11 -18.13
CA PRO A 30 52.24 2.19 -19.25
C PRO A 30 53.68 2.10 -18.75
N GLU A 31 54.59 1.61 -19.61
CA GLU A 31 55.99 1.39 -19.26
C GLU A 31 56.75 2.69 -18.94
N ASP A 32 56.35 3.81 -19.56
CA ASP A 32 57.12 5.07 -19.56
C ASP A 32 56.40 6.20 -18.81
N ALA A 33 55.85 5.90 -17.62
CA ALA A 33 55.17 6.89 -16.78
C ALA A 33 55.48 6.69 -15.29
N ALA A 34 55.37 7.79 -14.53
CA ALA A 34 55.33 7.72 -13.07
C ALA A 34 54.04 7.01 -12.62
N LYS A 35 54.19 5.89 -11.92
CA LYS A 35 53.08 5.00 -11.59
C LYS A 35 52.54 5.29 -10.19
N ARG A 36 51.25 5.63 -10.11
CA ARG A 36 50.56 5.97 -8.86
C ARG A 36 49.10 5.55 -8.95
N ILE A 37 48.56 5.02 -7.87
CA ILE A 37 47.15 4.64 -7.74
C ILE A 37 46.47 5.65 -6.83
N VAL A 38 45.35 6.22 -7.27
CA VAL A 38 44.48 7.05 -6.43
C VAL A 38 43.20 6.27 -6.17
N ILE A 39 42.91 6.00 -4.90
CA ILE A 39 41.68 5.31 -4.48
C ILE A 39 40.69 6.36 -3.99
N VAL A 40 39.53 6.42 -4.65
CA VAL A 40 38.39 7.22 -4.21
C VAL A 40 37.30 6.25 -3.76
N SER A 41 37.12 6.10 -2.45
CA SER A 41 36.19 5.12 -1.87
C SER A 41 35.86 5.48 -0.42
N ASP A 42 34.74 4.99 0.07
CA ASP A 42 34.36 4.98 1.49
C ASP A 42 35.17 3.95 2.31
N GLY A 43 35.93 3.08 1.64
CA GLY A 43 36.82 2.09 2.24
C GLY A 43 36.13 0.79 2.65
N ASN A 44 34.84 0.62 2.35
CA ASN A 44 34.06 -0.53 2.83
C ASN A 44 34.13 -1.73 1.86
N GLU A 45 35.33 -2.30 1.69
CA GLU A 45 35.52 -3.50 0.87
C GLU A 45 34.74 -4.70 1.46
N ASN A 46 33.91 -5.36 0.64
CA ASN A 46 33.16 -6.56 1.03
C ASN A 46 33.59 -7.82 0.27
N LEU A 47 34.52 -7.68 -0.69
CA LEU A 47 35.07 -8.77 -1.47
C LEU A 47 36.55 -8.50 -1.75
N GLY A 48 37.47 -9.24 -1.12
CA GLY A 48 38.90 -9.09 -1.35
C GLY A 48 39.71 -8.92 -0.06
N ASP A 49 40.93 -8.41 -0.22
CA ASP A 49 41.82 -8.01 0.88
C ASP A 49 42.66 -6.81 0.43
N ALA A 50 42.04 -5.62 0.53
CA ALA A 50 42.61 -4.36 0.09
C ALA A 50 43.92 -4.06 0.82
N LEU A 51 43.97 -4.34 2.13
CA LEU A 51 45.13 -4.01 2.95
C LEU A 51 46.36 -4.81 2.51
N LYS A 52 46.21 -6.12 2.31
CA LYS A 52 47.30 -6.99 1.83
C LYS A 52 47.74 -6.61 0.42
N GLN A 53 46.78 -6.29 -0.47
CA GLN A 53 47.12 -5.86 -1.82
C GLN A 53 47.82 -4.49 -1.83
N ALA A 54 47.39 -3.55 -0.99
CA ALA A 54 48.02 -2.24 -0.86
C ALA A 54 49.48 -2.38 -0.39
N GLN A 55 49.75 -3.27 0.58
CA GLN A 55 51.12 -3.58 1.01
C GLN A 55 51.99 -4.13 -0.14
N ALA A 56 51.44 -5.04 -0.95
CA ALA A 56 52.15 -5.59 -2.11
C ALA A 56 52.44 -4.52 -3.17
N VAL A 57 51.46 -3.66 -3.46
CA VAL A 57 51.60 -2.53 -4.40
C VAL A 57 52.67 -1.55 -3.88
N SER A 58 52.58 -1.10 -2.63
CA SER A 58 53.59 -0.22 -2.04
C SER A 58 54.98 -0.85 -1.98
N GLY A 59 55.08 -2.15 -1.71
CA GLY A 59 56.33 -2.90 -1.74
C GLY A 59 57.01 -2.93 -3.12
N SER A 60 56.25 -2.78 -4.20
CA SER A 60 56.77 -2.63 -5.56
C SER A 60 57.18 -1.19 -5.94
N GLY A 61 57.18 -0.26 -4.98
CA GLY A 61 57.55 1.14 -5.19
C GLY A 61 56.43 2.02 -5.77
N LEU A 62 55.20 1.51 -5.83
CA LEU A 62 54.03 2.24 -6.32
C LEU A 62 53.40 3.05 -5.18
N GLY A 63 53.22 4.35 -5.41
CA GLY A 63 52.48 5.22 -4.48
C GLY A 63 50.98 4.94 -4.53
N ILE A 64 50.35 4.91 -3.36
CA ILE A 64 48.89 4.83 -3.20
C ILE A 64 48.44 6.08 -2.45
N ASP A 65 47.61 6.90 -3.09
CA ASP A 65 46.93 8.02 -2.44
C ASP A 65 45.47 7.65 -2.23
N VAL A 66 44.92 7.96 -1.06
CA VAL A 66 43.52 7.67 -0.73
C VAL A 66 42.78 8.98 -0.54
N VAL A 67 41.69 9.15 -1.30
CA VAL A 67 40.70 10.21 -1.11
C VAL A 67 39.48 9.57 -0.46
N PRO A 68 39.33 9.66 0.87
CA PRO A 68 38.23 9.02 1.56
C PRO A 68 36.92 9.71 1.21
N VAL A 69 35.93 8.94 0.75
CA VAL A 69 34.54 9.39 0.64
C VAL A 69 33.94 9.27 2.02
N ARG A 70 33.89 10.39 2.75
CA ARG A 70 33.23 10.44 4.06
C ARG A 70 31.75 10.69 3.83
N TYR A 71 30.92 9.75 4.25
CA TYR A 71 29.51 10.05 4.49
C TYR A 71 29.44 11.01 5.68
N SER A 72 29.17 12.29 5.43
CA SER A 72 28.61 13.10 6.51
C SER A 72 27.19 12.56 6.69
N THR A 73 26.89 11.96 7.85
CA THR A 73 25.52 11.81 8.33
C THR A 73 24.95 13.21 8.49
N ARG A 74 24.50 13.81 7.39
CA ARG A 74 23.57 14.92 7.47
C ARG A 74 22.28 14.32 7.96
N SER A 75 21.63 15.04 8.87
CA SER A 75 20.24 14.78 9.23
C SER A 75 19.45 14.60 7.92
N GLU A 76 18.74 13.49 7.84
CA GLU A 76 17.90 13.18 6.69
C GLU A 76 16.59 12.61 7.21
N VAL A 77 15.51 13.16 6.65
CA VAL A 77 14.17 12.64 6.84
C VAL A 77 13.77 11.96 5.56
N VAL A 78 13.10 10.81 5.67
CA VAL A 78 12.60 10.06 4.54
C VAL A 78 11.16 9.66 4.83
N VAL A 79 10.24 9.97 3.91
CA VAL A 79 8.90 9.38 3.95
C VAL A 79 8.97 8.02 3.24
N GLU A 80 9.20 6.95 4.00
CA GLU A 80 9.43 5.62 3.43
C GLU A 80 8.21 5.09 2.68
N ARG A 81 7.00 5.27 3.24
CA ARG A 81 5.77 4.79 2.61
C ARG A 81 4.50 5.42 3.19
N LEU A 82 3.50 5.55 2.33
CA LEU A 82 2.10 5.77 2.70
C LEU A 82 1.33 4.45 2.48
N THR A 83 0.50 4.05 3.44
CA THR A 83 -0.17 2.74 3.43
C THR A 83 -1.63 2.89 3.82
N MET A 84 -2.53 2.22 3.12
CA MET A 84 -3.97 2.19 3.40
C MET A 84 -4.58 0.91 2.80
N PRO A 85 -5.81 0.51 3.18
CA PRO A 85 -6.53 -0.57 2.50
C PRO A 85 -6.74 -0.26 1.01
N SER A 86 -6.53 -1.25 0.14
CA SER A 86 -6.70 -1.09 -1.32
C SER A 86 -8.15 -0.92 -1.74
N ASP A 87 -9.08 -1.49 -0.95
CA ASP A 87 -10.51 -1.43 -1.17
C ASP A 87 -11.20 -1.04 0.14
N VAL A 88 -12.04 -0.02 0.08
CA VAL A 88 -12.88 0.43 1.18
C VAL A 88 -14.32 0.61 0.70
N ARG A 89 -15.30 0.47 1.59
CA ARG A 89 -16.69 0.78 1.25
C ARG A 89 -16.97 2.26 1.49
N ARG A 90 -17.92 2.80 0.74
CA ARG A 90 -18.52 4.12 1.03
C ARG A 90 -18.90 4.24 2.52
N GLY A 91 -18.49 5.32 3.17
CA GLY A 91 -18.76 5.60 4.59
C GLY A 91 -17.97 4.73 5.57
N GLN A 92 -17.09 3.84 5.09
CA GLN A 92 -16.21 3.06 5.96
C GLN A 92 -15.06 3.94 6.44
N ARG A 93 -14.85 3.97 7.76
CA ARG A 93 -13.65 4.56 8.36
C ARG A 93 -12.44 3.67 8.16
N PHE A 94 -11.32 4.27 7.75
CA PHE A 94 -10.05 3.59 7.63
C PHE A 94 -8.89 4.52 8.01
N ASP A 95 -7.74 3.91 8.32
CA ASP A 95 -6.53 4.62 8.70
C ASP A 95 -5.52 4.62 7.55
N MET A 96 -5.06 5.81 7.17
CA MET A 96 -3.83 5.96 6.39
C MET A 96 -2.64 5.98 7.34
N LYS A 97 -1.62 5.18 7.07
CA LYS A 97 -0.38 5.14 7.86
C LYS A 97 0.77 5.70 7.05
N VAL A 98 1.40 6.74 7.56
CA VAL A 98 2.61 7.34 7.00
C VAL A 98 3.80 6.86 7.81
N VAL A 99 4.75 6.19 7.17
CA VAL A 99 6.02 5.78 7.78
C VAL A 99 7.06 6.82 7.43
N VAL A 100 7.59 7.49 8.46
CA VAL A 100 8.65 8.49 8.32
C VAL A 100 9.86 8.03 9.10
N SER A 101 11.04 8.13 8.49
CA SER A 101 12.33 7.76 9.08
C SER A 101 13.19 9.00 9.24
N ASN A 102 13.80 9.15 10.40
CA ASN A 102 14.82 10.14 10.69
C ASN A 102 16.15 9.40 10.89
N THR A 103 17.14 9.65 10.02
CA THR A 103 18.44 8.95 10.05
C THR A 103 19.50 9.70 10.88
N THR A 104 19.12 10.78 11.56
CA THR A 104 20.00 11.53 12.45
C THR A 104 20.49 10.62 13.58
N ALA A 105 21.77 10.70 13.92
CA ALA A 105 22.35 9.90 14.99
C ALA A 105 21.72 10.27 16.34
N ALA A 106 21.22 9.26 17.06
CA ALA A 106 20.79 9.43 18.44
C ALA A 106 22.01 9.61 19.35
N ASP A 107 21.94 10.55 20.30
CA ASP A 107 22.92 10.63 21.40
C ASP A 107 22.38 9.84 22.61
N PRO A 108 23.08 8.80 23.08
CA PRO A 108 22.67 8.04 24.28
C PRO A 108 22.56 8.89 25.56
N GLY A 109 23.13 10.10 25.59
CA GLY A 109 23.11 11.01 26.74
C GLY A 109 21.99 12.07 26.72
N ASP A 110 21.25 12.23 25.61
CA ASP A 110 20.20 13.22 25.46
C ASP A 110 19.03 12.62 24.65
N GLU A 111 17.90 12.39 25.32
CA GLU A 111 16.70 11.79 24.72
C GLU A 111 16.14 12.61 23.55
N ASN A 112 16.44 13.92 23.49
CA ASN A 112 15.98 14.81 22.42
C ASN A 112 17.05 15.03 21.32
N ALA A 113 18.24 14.44 21.46
CA ALA A 113 19.29 14.61 20.47
C ALA A 113 18.91 13.96 19.14
N GLY A 114 18.92 14.78 18.09
CA GLY A 114 18.59 14.36 16.74
C GLY A 114 17.09 14.34 16.44
N GLU A 115 16.23 14.86 17.32
CA GLU A 115 14.83 15.09 16.97
C GLU A 115 14.70 16.16 15.88
N ILE A 116 13.85 15.90 14.89
CA ILE A 116 13.54 16.85 13.82
C ILE A 116 12.07 17.27 13.93
N THR A 117 11.82 18.56 13.98
CA THR A 117 10.47 19.12 13.92
C THR A 117 10.10 19.51 12.50
N GLY A 118 8.85 19.30 12.13
CA GLY A 118 8.34 19.69 10.83
C GLY A 118 6.85 19.51 10.70
N THR A 119 6.34 19.81 9.50
CA THR A 119 4.94 19.65 9.14
C THR A 119 4.75 18.39 8.29
N LEU A 120 3.88 17.49 8.74
CA LEU A 120 3.37 16.39 7.91
C LEU A 120 2.09 16.86 7.21
N VAL A 121 2.11 16.84 5.88
CA VAL A 121 0.97 17.16 5.01
C VAL A 121 0.52 15.89 4.29
N VAL A 122 -0.77 15.59 4.34
CA VAL A 122 -1.38 14.55 3.50
C VAL A 122 -2.39 15.21 2.58
N SER A 123 -2.25 14.96 1.29
CA SER A 123 -3.10 15.53 0.25
C SER A 123 -3.69 14.43 -0.63
N GLN A 124 -4.94 14.61 -1.03
CA GLN A 124 -5.55 13.84 -2.11
C GLN A 124 -5.12 14.46 -3.45
N LEU A 125 -4.54 13.66 -4.33
CA LEU A 125 -4.17 14.09 -5.68
C LEU A 125 -5.41 14.03 -6.57
N THR A 126 -5.92 15.19 -6.98
CA THR A 126 -6.96 15.30 -8.01
C THR A 126 -6.39 15.95 -9.27
N GLY A 127 -7.04 15.77 -10.42
CA GLY A 127 -6.49 16.13 -11.73
C GLY A 127 -6.16 17.62 -11.91
N ASP A 128 -6.86 18.51 -11.21
CA ASP A 128 -6.64 19.96 -11.31
C ASP A 128 -5.67 20.44 -10.21
N GLU A 129 -5.95 20.13 -8.93
CA GLU A 129 -5.08 20.51 -7.81
C GLU A 129 -5.11 19.48 -6.65
N PRO A 130 -4.01 19.31 -5.89
CA PRO A 130 -4.01 18.52 -4.67
C PRO A 130 -4.91 19.15 -3.60
N ILE A 131 -5.84 18.37 -3.05
CA ILE A 131 -6.69 18.79 -1.92
C ILE A 131 -5.98 18.39 -0.63
N GLU A 132 -5.68 19.35 0.24
CA GLU A 132 -5.10 19.05 1.55
C GLU A 132 -6.13 18.42 2.48
N ILE A 133 -5.79 17.25 3.02
CA ILE A 133 -6.67 16.44 3.86
C ILE A 133 -6.27 16.55 5.33
N SER A 134 -4.96 16.63 5.60
CA SER A 134 -4.41 16.76 6.93
C SER A 134 -3.11 17.56 6.89
N ARG A 135 -2.93 18.42 7.89
CA ARG A 135 -1.69 19.13 8.17
C ARG A 135 -1.46 19.13 9.67
N ALA A 136 -0.32 18.60 10.10
CA ALA A 136 0.04 18.52 11.50
C ALA A 136 1.50 18.88 11.73
N GLN A 137 1.76 19.68 12.76
CA GLN A 137 3.11 19.84 13.29
C GLN A 137 3.48 18.58 14.05
N VAL A 138 4.63 17.98 13.72
CA VAL A 138 5.09 16.72 14.32
C VAL A 138 6.57 16.78 14.65
N THR A 139 6.95 16.05 15.69
CA THR A 139 8.34 15.81 16.07
C THR A 139 8.73 14.38 15.74
N LEU A 140 9.84 14.22 15.03
CA LEU A 140 10.41 12.95 14.60
C LEU A 140 11.64 12.62 15.45
N PRO A 141 11.55 11.66 16.38
CA PRO A 141 12.73 11.12 17.03
C PRO A 141 13.61 10.36 16.03
N PRO A 142 14.90 10.16 16.31
CA PRO A 142 15.75 9.26 15.55
C PRO A 142 15.11 7.88 15.32
N GLY A 143 15.20 7.36 14.11
CA GLY A 143 14.58 6.11 13.68
C GLY A 143 13.21 6.29 13.03
N LYS A 144 12.38 5.25 13.08
CA LYS A 144 11.09 5.20 12.37
C LYS A 144 9.93 5.60 13.26
N LYS A 145 9.05 6.45 12.74
CA LYS A 145 7.79 6.83 13.35
C LYS A 145 6.64 6.64 12.38
N VAL A 146 5.53 6.10 12.89
CA VAL A 146 4.30 5.90 12.11
C VAL A 146 3.27 6.93 12.55
N PHE A 147 2.76 7.70 11.59
CA PHE A 147 1.63 8.61 11.80
C PHE A 147 0.37 7.99 11.22
N THR A 148 -0.73 8.07 11.97
CA THR A 148 -2.05 7.62 11.52
C THR A 148 -2.91 8.83 11.20
N VAL A 149 -3.50 8.83 10.00
CA VAL A 149 -4.46 9.85 9.54
C VAL A 149 -5.78 9.13 9.24
N PRO A 150 -6.81 9.27 10.09
CA PRO A 150 -8.11 8.63 9.87
C PRO A 150 -8.85 9.29 8.71
N GLN A 151 -9.54 8.49 7.89
CA GLN A 151 -10.32 8.94 6.74
C GLN A 151 -11.66 8.22 6.65
N GLU A 152 -12.63 8.91 6.06
CA GLU A 152 -13.97 8.41 5.73
C GLU A 152 -14.36 9.05 4.39
N ILE A 153 -14.75 8.25 3.41
CA ILE A 153 -15.05 8.72 2.05
C ILE A 153 -16.46 8.31 1.66
N ASP A 154 -17.24 9.28 1.21
CA ASP A 154 -18.65 9.09 0.86
C ASP A 154 -18.93 8.93 -0.63
N ASP A 155 -17.94 9.14 -1.49
CA ASP A 155 -18.12 8.98 -2.94
C ASP A 155 -17.37 7.74 -3.44
N SER A 156 -18.03 6.98 -4.33
CA SER A 156 -17.40 5.82 -4.95
C SER A 156 -16.52 6.30 -6.09
N SER A 157 -15.21 6.14 -5.93
CA SER A 157 -14.21 6.52 -6.92
C SER A 157 -12.85 5.89 -6.57
N PHE A 158 -11.87 6.17 -7.42
CA PHE A 158 -10.48 5.89 -7.16
C PHE A 158 -9.81 7.13 -6.55
N TYR A 159 -9.12 6.93 -5.42
CA TYR A 159 -8.48 8.01 -4.67
C TYR A 159 -6.98 7.76 -4.59
N THR A 160 -6.19 8.76 -4.98
CA THR A 160 -4.73 8.76 -4.81
C THR A 160 -4.37 9.79 -3.75
N TYR A 161 -3.51 9.41 -2.82
CA TYR A 161 -3.01 10.27 -1.76
C TYR A 161 -1.49 10.40 -1.85
N GLU A 162 -0.98 11.58 -1.47
CA GLU A 162 0.44 11.85 -1.23
C GLU A 162 0.62 12.27 0.23
N ALA A 163 1.59 11.67 0.90
CA ALA A 163 2.11 12.17 2.17
C ALA A 163 3.44 12.88 1.91
N ARG A 164 3.61 14.07 2.49
CA ARG A 164 4.82 14.87 2.40
C ARG A 164 5.24 15.36 3.78
N PHE A 165 6.52 15.22 4.09
CA PHE A 165 7.11 15.85 5.27
C PHE A 165 7.86 17.12 4.86
N ILE A 166 7.71 18.19 5.66
CA ILE A 166 8.40 19.47 5.45
C ILE A 166 9.12 19.80 6.77
N PRO A 167 10.45 19.66 6.85
CA PRO A 167 11.18 20.03 8.05
C PRO A 167 11.09 21.54 8.31
N ASP A 168 11.06 21.95 9.58
CA ASP A 168 11.05 23.38 9.94
C ASP A 168 12.36 24.08 9.56
N ARG A 169 13.46 23.32 9.55
CA ARG A 169 14.81 23.75 9.22
C ARG A 169 15.31 22.99 8.00
N PRO A 170 15.62 23.67 6.88
CA PRO A 170 16.11 23.03 5.66
C PRO A 170 17.42 22.24 5.86
N GLU A 171 18.23 22.60 6.85
CA GLU A 171 19.47 21.90 7.20
C GLU A 171 19.26 20.52 7.83
N ASP A 172 18.05 20.23 8.34
CA ASP A 172 17.70 18.95 8.95
C ASP A 172 17.30 17.89 7.91
N ASP A 173 17.35 18.22 6.62
CA ASP A 173 17.05 17.32 5.52
C ASP A 173 18.03 17.49 4.34
N ALA A 174 18.79 16.43 4.06
CA ALA A 174 19.73 16.41 2.96
C ALA A 174 19.07 16.24 1.57
N MET A 175 17.89 15.62 1.47
CA MET A 175 17.29 15.22 0.20
C MET A 175 15.76 15.42 0.17
N PRO A 176 15.27 16.64 -0.08
CA PRO A 176 13.83 16.93 -0.05
C PRO A 176 12.96 16.10 -1.00
N GLN A 177 13.55 15.46 -2.02
CA GLN A 177 12.85 14.61 -2.98
C GLN A 177 12.34 13.30 -2.36
N ASN A 178 12.98 12.77 -1.31
CA ASN A 178 12.57 11.52 -0.67
C ASN A 178 11.57 11.74 0.50
N ASN A 179 11.16 12.99 0.71
CA ASN A 179 10.14 13.37 1.69
C ASN A 179 8.71 13.20 1.18
N ARG A 180 8.48 12.31 0.22
CA ARG A 180 7.17 12.07 -0.38
C ARG A 180 6.91 10.59 -0.62
N ALA A 181 5.69 10.16 -0.32
CA ALA A 181 5.21 8.83 -0.70
C ALA A 181 3.74 8.91 -1.14
N THR A 182 3.38 8.09 -2.14
CA THR A 182 2.01 8.00 -2.65
C THR A 182 1.41 6.62 -2.41
N ALA A 183 0.09 6.58 -2.31
CA ALA A 183 -0.69 5.34 -2.27
C ALA A 183 -2.11 5.62 -2.78
N PHE A 184 -2.84 4.56 -3.10
CA PHE A 184 -4.19 4.67 -3.64
C PHE A 184 -5.15 3.71 -2.93
N THR A 185 -6.43 4.04 -3.00
CA THR A 185 -7.53 3.21 -2.52
C THR A 185 -8.73 3.32 -3.47
N HIS A 186 -9.46 2.24 -3.63
CA HIS A 186 -10.70 2.19 -4.38
C HIS A 186 -11.88 2.16 -3.41
N VAL A 187 -12.74 3.19 -3.49
CA VAL A 187 -13.96 3.26 -2.70
C VAL A 187 -15.08 2.62 -3.50
N ARG A 188 -15.50 1.43 -3.09
CA ARG A 188 -16.66 0.76 -3.68
C ARG A 188 -17.94 1.46 -3.24
N GLY A 189 -18.95 1.41 -4.12
CA GLY A 189 -20.32 1.83 -3.79
C GLY A 189 -20.89 1.07 -2.59
N LYS A 190 -22.10 1.44 -2.16
CA LYS A 190 -22.81 0.70 -1.10
C LYS A 190 -22.98 -0.74 -1.54
N GLY A 191 -22.70 -1.69 -0.64
CA GLY A 191 -22.97 -3.09 -0.91
C GLY A 191 -24.47 -3.29 -1.15
N ARG A 192 -24.84 -3.89 -2.27
CA ARG A 192 -26.25 -4.06 -2.67
C ARG A 192 -26.74 -5.43 -2.26
N VAL A 193 -27.86 -5.46 -1.53
CA VAL A 193 -28.51 -6.68 -1.05
C VAL A 193 -29.87 -6.79 -1.70
N LEU A 194 -30.12 -7.91 -2.40
CA LEU A 194 -31.46 -8.28 -2.83
C LEU A 194 -32.11 -9.12 -1.74
N LEU A 195 -33.12 -8.58 -1.06
CA LEU A 195 -33.93 -9.30 -0.09
C LEU A 195 -35.22 -9.77 -0.76
N ILE A 196 -35.43 -11.08 -0.81
CA ILE A 196 -36.60 -11.70 -1.41
C ILE A 196 -37.52 -12.19 -0.31
N GLU A 197 -38.74 -11.66 -0.27
CA GLU A 197 -39.81 -12.10 0.62
C GLU A 197 -40.85 -12.95 -0.11
N ASP A 198 -41.63 -13.69 0.65
CA ASP A 198 -42.75 -14.47 0.14
C ASP A 198 -43.88 -13.53 -0.34
N PHE A 199 -44.28 -13.67 -1.62
CA PHE A 199 -45.35 -12.86 -2.21
C PHE A 199 -46.70 -13.09 -1.50
N GLU A 200 -47.00 -14.31 -1.05
CA GLU A 200 -48.28 -14.64 -0.39
C GLU A 200 -48.39 -13.98 0.99
N TYR A 201 -47.25 -13.74 1.64
CA TYR A 201 -47.21 -13.08 2.94
C TYR A 201 -47.21 -11.55 2.82
N SER A 202 -46.59 -11.02 1.75
CA SER A 202 -46.53 -9.58 1.44
C SER A 202 -47.90 -8.96 1.19
N GLU A 203 -48.83 -9.67 0.54
CA GLU A 203 -50.21 -9.20 0.32
C GLU A 203 -50.95 -8.89 1.64
N ASN A 204 -50.60 -9.59 2.73
CA ASN A 204 -51.22 -9.42 4.04
C ASN A 204 -50.46 -8.44 4.96
N ARG A 205 -49.24 -8.01 4.58
CA ARG A 205 -48.42 -7.03 5.32
C ARG A 205 -47.57 -6.18 4.37
N PRO A 206 -48.08 -5.01 3.92
CA PRO A 206 -47.35 -4.15 2.96
C PRO A 206 -46.08 -3.49 3.53
N THR A 207 -45.79 -3.66 4.81
CA THR A 207 -44.57 -3.15 5.45
C THR A 207 -43.38 -4.13 5.38
N GLY A 208 -43.59 -5.32 4.80
CA GLY A 208 -42.59 -6.40 4.72
C GLY A 208 -42.43 -7.14 6.05
N GLU A 209 -42.24 -8.46 6.00
CA GLU A 209 -42.06 -9.30 7.19
C GLU A 209 -40.75 -8.94 7.93
N HIS A 210 -39.73 -8.51 7.18
CA HIS A 210 -38.38 -8.32 7.68
C HIS A 210 -37.95 -6.86 7.83
N ALA A 211 -38.90 -5.92 8.00
CA ALA A 211 -38.62 -4.47 8.06
C ALA A 211 -37.57 -4.07 9.12
N ALA A 212 -37.49 -4.78 10.25
CA ALA A 212 -36.49 -4.52 11.29
C ALA A 212 -35.07 -4.89 10.82
N LEU A 213 -34.94 -5.99 10.07
CA LEU A 213 -33.68 -6.42 9.47
C LEU A 213 -33.24 -5.45 8.38
N VAL A 214 -34.15 -5.06 7.48
CA VAL A 214 -33.89 -4.06 6.43
C VAL A 214 -33.32 -2.78 7.04
N ARG A 215 -33.99 -2.21 8.06
CA ARG A 215 -33.49 -1.02 8.76
C ARG A 215 -32.12 -1.21 9.41
N ALA A 216 -31.80 -2.42 9.87
CA ALA A 216 -30.48 -2.70 10.44
C ALA A 216 -29.39 -2.75 9.36
N LEU A 217 -29.68 -3.38 8.21
CA LEU A 217 -28.79 -3.44 7.05
C LEU A 217 -28.55 -2.04 6.47
N GLU A 218 -29.59 -1.23 6.30
CA GLU A 218 -29.47 0.15 5.83
C GLU A 218 -28.64 1.03 6.78
N ARG A 219 -28.84 0.88 8.10
CA ARG A 219 -28.00 1.57 9.11
C ARG A 219 -26.54 1.14 9.07
N SER A 220 -26.25 -0.06 8.56
CA SER A 220 -24.88 -0.53 8.33
C SER A 220 -24.27 -0.07 7.00
N GLY A 221 -25.00 0.77 6.24
CA GLY A 221 -24.52 1.35 4.99
C GLY A 221 -24.78 0.49 3.74
N LEU A 222 -25.57 -0.57 3.85
CA LEU A 222 -25.98 -1.41 2.73
C LEU A 222 -27.18 -0.80 2.00
N ASP A 223 -27.24 -0.99 0.69
CA ASP A 223 -28.40 -0.66 -0.13
C ASP A 223 -29.25 -1.93 -0.27
N VAL A 224 -30.48 -1.92 0.26
CA VAL A 224 -31.34 -3.11 0.30
C VAL A 224 -32.52 -2.92 -0.63
N GLU A 225 -32.57 -3.75 -1.66
CA GLU A 225 -33.72 -3.83 -2.56
C GLU A 225 -34.61 -4.98 -2.12
N ILE A 226 -35.87 -4.69 -1.78
CA ILE A 226 -36.85 -5.70 -1.39
C ILE A 226 -37.66 -6.09 -2.62
N ARG A 227 -37.75 -7.38 -2.89
CA ARG A 227 -38.63 -7.95 -3.92
C ARG A 227 -39.42 -9.10 -3.35
N THR A 228 -40.57 -9.36 -3.95
CA THR A 228 -41.38 -10.55 -3.66
C THR A 228 -40.97 -11.70 -4.57
N SER A 229 -41.22 -12.94 -4.16
CA SER A 229 -40.75 -14.12 -4.89
C SER A 229 -41.35 -14.26 -6.30
N ASP A 230 -42.53 -13.70 -6.56
CA ASP A 230 -43.15 -13.60 -7.89
C ASP A 230 -42.47 -12.58 -8.83
N GLN A 231 -41.67 -11.66 -8.27
CA GLN A 231 -40.91 -10.63 -8.98
C GLN A 231 -39.42 -10.66 -8.61
N ALA A 232 -38.92 -11.82 -8.15
CA ALA A 232 -37.58 -11.97 -7.60
C ALA A 232 -36.47 -11.55 -8.57
N PHE A 233 -36.28 -12.31 -9.64
CA PHE A 233 -35.30 -12.08 -10.69
C PHE A 233 -35.62 -12.97 -11.90
N SER A 234 -35.22 -12.50 -13.07
CA SER A 234 -35.50 -13.15 -14.35
C SER A 234 -34.24 -13.56 -15.13
N SER A 235 -33.09 -12.99 -14.78
CA SER A 235 -31.82 -13.23 -15.45
C SER A 235 -30.62 -13.15 -14.50
N LEU A 236 -29.47 -13.64 -14.96
CA LEU A 236 -28.23 -13.64 -14.17
C LEU A 236 -27.61 -12.24 -14.11
N GLU A 237 -27.76 -11.46 -15.19
CA GLU A 237 -27.32 -10.07 -15.28
C GLU A 237 -28.02 -9.18 -14.24
N GLU A 238 -29.28 -9.49 -13.92
CA GLU A 238 -30.02 -8.83 -12.86
C GLU A 238 -29.44 -9.16 -11.47
N LEU A 239 -29.11 -10.44 -11.23
CA LEU A 239 -28.48 -10.89 -9.98
C LEU A 239 -27.07 -10.32 -9.78
N GLN A 240 -26.31 -10.08 -10.86
CA GLN A 240 -24.98 -9.48 -10.80
C GLN A 240 -24.95 -8.06 -10.24
N GLN A 241 -26.09 -7.37 -10.20
CA GLN A 241 -26.17 -6.04 -9.62
C GLN A 241 -26.15 -6.04 -8.09
N PHE A 242 -26.19 -7.21 -7.46
CA PHE A 242 -26.24 -7.39 -6.02
C PHE A 242 -25.03 -8.20 -5.53
N ASP A 243 -24.43 -7.75 -4.42
CA ASP A 243 -23.35 -8.47 -3.75
C ASP A 243 -23.86 -9.66 -2.94
N THR A 244 -25.13 -9.64 -2.53
CA THR A 244 -25.76 -10.71 -1.75
C THR A 244 -27.24 -10.84 -2.05
N VAL A 245 -27.72 -12.07 -2.19
CA VAL A 245 -29.14 -12.42 -2.26
C VAL A 245 -29.57 -13.05 -0.94
N LEU A 246 -30.68 -12.59 -0.38
CA LEU A 246 -31.19 -13.02 0.91
C LEU A 246 -32.63 -13.52 0.76
N LEU A 247 -32.82 -14.84 0.91
CA LEU A 247 -34.11 -15.50 0.84
C LEU A 247 -34.75 -15.47 2.24
N ALA A 248 -35.74 -14.60 2.43
CA ALA A 248 -36.31 -14.31 3.73
C ALA A 248 -37.65 -15.03 3.90
N ASN A 249 -37.62 -16.20 4.56
CA ASN A 249 -38.82 -17.02 4.82
C ASN A 249 -39.60 -17.43 3.53
N VAL A 250 -38.90 -17.69 2.42
CA VAL A 250 -39.53 -18.02 1.13
C VAL A 250 -39.52 -19.52 0.88
N PRO A 251 -40.64 -20.13 0.44
CA PRO A 251 -40.67 -21.56 0.10
C PRO A 251 -40.01 -21.85 -1.25
N ARG A 252 -39.44 -23.06 -1.39
CA ARG A 252 -38.75 -23.53 -2.60
C ARG A 252 -39.67 -23.54 -3.83
N GLU A 253 -40.97 -23.78 -3.63
CA GLU A 253 -41.95 -23.88 -4.70
C GLU A 253 -42.19 -22.55 -5.43
N HIS A 254 -41.81 -21.41 -4.82
CA HIS A 254 -41.90 -20.09 -5.45
C HIS A 254 -40.77 -19.82 -6.45
N PHE A 255 -39.80 -20.73 -6.55
CA PHE A 255 -38.71 -20.63 -7.50
C PHE A 255 -38.81 -21.74 -8.55
N THR A 256 -38.59 -21.35 -9.81
CA THR A 256 -38.40 -22.32 -10.89
C THR A 256 -37.02 -22.97 -10.78
N ASP A 257 -36.85 -24.17 -11.36
CA ASP A 257 -35.54 -24.85 -11.40
C ASP A 257 -34.47 -23.98 -12.09
N ARG A 258 -34.87 -23.21 -13.10
CA ARG A 258 -33.98 -22.25 -13.77
C ARG A 258 -33.52 -21.13 -12.84
N GLN A 259 -34.41 -20.57 -12.01
CA GLN A 259 -34.04 -19.56 -11.03
C GLN A 259 -33.12 -20.13 -9.95
N MET A 260 -33.33 -21.39 -9.58
CA MET A 260 -32.42 -22.11 -8.68
C MET A 260 -31.02 -22.27 -9.26
N GLU A 261 -30.91 -22.69 -10.53
CA GLU A 261 -29.63 -22.76 -11.25
C GLU A 261 -28.94 -21.39 -11.34
N MET A 262 -29.70 -20.31 -11.51
CA MET A 262 -29.18 -18.95 -11.49
C MET A 262 -28.59 -18.58 -10.12
N LEU A 263 -29.28 -18.88 -9.01
CA LEU A 263 -28.77 -18.62 -7.65
C LEU A 263 -27.48 -19.40 -7.39
N VAL A 264 -27.44 -20.67 -7.79
CA VAL A 264 -26.24 -21.52 -7.67
C VAL A 264 -25.10 -20.93 -8.49
N SER A 265 -25.35 -20.56 -9.74
CA SER A 265 -24.33 -20.01 -10.64
C SER A 265 -23.80 -18.66 -10.15
N ASN A 266 -24.68 -17.78 -9.67
CA ASN A 266 -24.33 -16.48 -9.10
C ASN A 266 -23.43 -16.64 -7.87
N THR A 267 -23.72 -17.62 -7.02
CA THR A 267 -22.94 -17.89 -5.81
C THR A 267 -21.60 -18.56 -6.12
N GLN A 268 -21.62 -19.64 -6.91
CA GLN A 268 -20.42 -20.48 -7.15
C GLN A 268 -19.43 -19.85 -8.12
N TYR A 269 -19.92 -19.19 -9.19
CA TYR A 269 -19.05 -18.70 -10.26
C TYR A 269 -18.83 -17.19 -10.21
N MET A 270 -19.77 -16.43 -9.65
CA MET A 270 -19.69 -14.96 -9.61
C MET A 270 -19.33 -14.41 -8.22
N GLY A 271 -19.30 -15.27 -7.19
CA GLY A 271 -18.85 -14.92 -5.85
C GLY A 271 -19.84 -14.07 -5.05
N ALA A 272 -21.10 -14.00 -5.48
CA ALA A 272 -22.16 -13.34 -4.71
C ALA A 272 -22.49 -14.14 -3.44
N GLY A 273 -22.83 -13.44 -2.37
CA GLY A 273 -23.34 -14.06 -1.14
C GLY A 273 -24.75 -14.61 -1.35
N LEU A 274 -25.04 -15.78 -0.78
CA LEU A 274 -26.40 -16.30 -0.67
C LEU A 274 -26.70 -16.58 0.81
N VAL A 275 -27.76 -15.97 1.32
CA VAL A 275 -28.21 -16.14 2.71
C VAL A 275 -29.66 -16.60 2.69
N MET A 276 -29.97 -17.61 3.50
CA MET A 276 -31.35 -18.05 3.72
C MET A 276 -31.73 -17.79 5.17
N LEU A 277 -32.83 -17.06 5.37
CA LEU A 277 -33.43 -16.91 6.69
C LEU A 277 -34.50 -18.00 6.87
N GLY A 278 -34.34 -18.74 7.96
CA GLY A 278 -35.31 -19.75 8.38
C GLY A 278 -36.59 -19.08 8.92
N GLY A 279 -37.70 -19.76 8.69
CA GLY A 279 -39.02 -19.37 9.15
C GLY A 279 -40.02 -20.49 8.85
N PRO A 280 -41.31 -20.30 9.16
CA PRO A 280 -42.34 -21.33 8.94
C PRO A 280 -42.42 -21.85 7.51
N ASN A 281 -42.06 -21.03 6.52
CA ASN A 281 -42.14 -21.33 5.09
C ASN A 281 -40.76 -21.52 4.43
N SER A 282 -39.68 -21.69 5.20
CA SER A 282 -38.31 -21.81 4.67
C SER A 282 -37.58 -23.04 5.18
N CYS A 283 -36.37 -23.28 4.66
CA CYS A 283 -35.54 -24.45 4.95
C CYS A 283 -36.34 -25.77 4.83
N GLY A 284 -36.26 -26.66 5.82
CA GLY A 284 -36.93 -27.97 5.77
C GLY A 284 -38.46 -27.88 5.67
N ALA A 285 -39.08 -26.90 6.32
CA ALA A 285 -40.53 -26.69 6.26
C ALA A 285 -40.96 -26.08 4.92
N GLY A 286 -40.12 -25.22 4.34
CA GLY A 286 -40.32 -24.59 3.03
C GLY A 286 -39.94 -25.45 1.82
N GLY A 287 -39.75 -26.75 1.98
CA GLY A 287 -39.45 -27.65 0.85
C GLY A 287 -38.04 -27.54 0.26
N TRP A 288 -37.09 -26.93 0.97
CA TRP A 288 -35.69 -26.82 0.51
C TRP A 288 -34.87 -28.10 0.76
N ALA A 289 -35.45 -29.13 1.36
CA ALA A 289 -34.78 -30.40 1.55
C ALA A 289 -34.50 -31.06 0.20
N ASN A 290 -33.27 -31.55 -0.01
CA ASN A 290 -32.80 -32.17 -1.25
C ASN A 290 -32.75 -31.23 -2.47
N THR A 291 -32.57 -29.92 -2.25
CA THR A 291 -32.31 -28.92 -3.29
C THR A 291 -30.81 -28.64 -3.42
#